data_AF-A0AAV5AIR4-F1
#
_entry.id   AF-A0AAV5AIR4-F1
#
_cell.length_a   1.000
_cell.length_b   1.000
_cell.length_c   1.000
_cell.angle_alpha   90.00
_cell.angle_beta   90.00
_cell.angle_gamma   90.00
#
_symmetry.space_group_name_H-M   'P 1'
#
loop_
_entity.id
_entity.type
_entity.pdbx_description
1 polymer ?
#
loop_
_entity_poly.entity_id
_entity_poly.type
_entity_poly.pdbx_seq_one_letter_code
_entity_poly.pdbx_strand_id
1 'polypeptide(L)'
;MPVRLALLICDTPNPGVLADHGDYLEIFTRFFQDSIPDKEIEFVIDGYDVVHKQEYPPADSEYDAVVITGSAAAAYDDIPWITRLISYINTLAKTKPAAKIIGHPEFLPNIVNKIIDVRGSSGSMDAGTVEGGRARAIRPDDGTGIIGRTIWKVIGVESTT
;
A
#
# COMPACT_ATOMS: atom_id res chain seq x y z
N MET A 1 23.58 2.99 -0.02
CA MET A 1 22.80 2.05 -0.87
C MET A 1 21.35 2.47 -0.73
N PRO A 2 20.55 2.45 -1.82
CA PRO A 2 19.16 2.87 -1.75
C PRO A 2 18.34 1.90 -0.89
N VAL A 3 17.34 2.44 -0.20
CA VAL A 3 16.34 1.64 0.53
C VAL A 3 15.52 0.85 -0.47
N ARG A 4 15.37 -0.46 -0.27
CA ARG A 4 14.68 -1.36 -1.19
C ARG A 4 13.33 -1.77 -0.63
N LEU A 5 12.27 -1.46 -1.38
CA LEU A 5 10.90 -1.80 -1.05
C LEU A 5 10.34 -2.80 -2.07
N ALA A 6 9.67 -3.85 -1.61
CA ALA A 6 8.84 -4.70 -2.47
C ALA A 6 7.37 -4.37 -2.23
N LEU A 7 6.60 -4.12 -3.28
CA LEU A 7 5.16 -3.89 -3.21
C LEU A 7 4.40 -5.12 -3.72
N LEU A 8 3.69 -5.78 -2.81
CA LEU A 8 2.77 -6.87 -3.13
C LEU A 8 1.41 -6.28 -3.48
N ILE A 9 1.11 -6.25 -4.78
CA ILE A 9 -0.10 -5.64 -5.35
C ILE A 9 -1.24 -6.67 -5.28
N CYS A 10 -2.21 -6.37 -4.42
CA CYS A 10 -3.33 -7.24 -4.09
C CYS A 10 -4.66 -6.80 -4.75
N ASP A 11 -4.65 -5.78 -5.60
CA ASP A 11 -5.83 -5.34 -6.36
C ASP A 11 -5.41 -4.44 -7.54
N THR A 12 -6.38 -3.97 -8.32
CA THR A 12 -6.20 -2.89 -9.30
C THR A 12 -7.05 -1.68 -8.90
N PRO A 13 -6.53 -0.44 -8.98
CA PRO A 13 -7.35 0.73 -8.69
C PRO A 13 -8.56 0.79 -9.61
N ASN A 14 -9.69 1.29 -9.12
CA ASN A 14 -10.85 1.49 -9.98
C ASN A 14 -10.51 2.44 -11.14
N PRO A 15 -11.26 2.39 -12.27
CA PRO A 15 -10.90 3.14 -13.47
C PRO A 15 -10.69 4.64 -13.26
N GLY A 16 -11.45 5.27 -12.35
CA GLY A 16 -11.30 6.68 -12.03
C GLY A 16 -10.01 6.97 -11.26
N VAL A 17 -9.60 6.11 -10.32
CA VAL A 17 -8.30 6.24 -9.64
C VAL A 17 -7.17 6.01 -10.63
N LEU A 18 -7.26 4.92 -11.40
CA LEU A 18 -6.26 4.53 -12.39
C LEU A 18 -6.00 5.66 -13.40
N ALA A 19 -7.05 6.30 -13.91
CA ALA A 19 -6.94 7.38 -14.89
C ALA A 19 -6.19 8.61 -14.35
N ASP A 20 -6.43 9.02 -13.09
CA ASP A 20 -5.86 10.27 -12.56
C ASP A 20 -4.56 10.07 -11.76
N HIS A 21 -4.32 8.86 -11.24
CA HIS A 21 -3.25 8.60 -10.29
C HIS A 21 -2.34 7.44 -10.67
N GLY A 22 -2.68 6.68 -11.71
CA GLY A 22 -1.91 5.52 -12.13
C GLY A 22 -2.25 4.26 -11.34
N ASP A 23 -1.47 3.21 -11.56
CA ASP A 23 -1.62 1.95 -10.85
C ASP A 23 -1.10 2.03 -9.39
N TYR A 24 -1.21 0.93 -8.64
CA TYR A 24 -0.74 0.91 -7.26
C TYR A 24 0.77 1.11 -7.13
N LEU A 25 1.58 0.67 -8.09
CA LEU A 25 3.02 0.92 -8.05
C LEU A 25 3.29 2.42 -8.15
N GLU A 26 2.64 3.12 -9.07
CA GLU A 26 2.77 4.57 -9.24
C GLU A 26 2.28 5.34 -8.00
N ILE A 27 1.13 4.95 -7.43
CA ILE A 27 0.55 5.56 -6.23
C ILE A 27 1.49 5.41 -5.03
N PHE A 28 1.99 4.21 -4.77
CA PHE A 28 2.87 3.96 -3.62
C PHE A 28 4.25 4.60 -3.82
N THR A 29 4.78 4.59 -5.04
CA THR A 29 6.03 5.31 -5.36
C THR A 29 5.90 6.79 -4.98
N ARG A 30 4.78 7.43 -5.38
CA ARG A 30 4.51 8.83 -5.04
C ARG A 30 4.36 9.03 -3.52
N PHE A 31 3.62 8.16 -2.85
CA PHE A 31 3.47 8.22 -1.39
C PHE A 31 4.81 8.19 -0.64
N PHE A 32 5.70 7.26 -1.00
CA PHE A 32 7.02 7.16 -0.40
C PHE A 32 7.88 8.38 -0.75
N GLN A 33 7.85 8.86 -2.00
CA GLN A 33 8.57 10.06 -2.43
C GLN A 33 8.11 11.34 -1.71
N ASP A 34 6.81 11.49 -1.48
CA ASP A 34 6.21 12.67 -0.85
C ASP A 34 6.38 12.66 0.67
N SER A 35 6.54 11.48 1.27
CA SER A 35 6.74 11.30 2.71
C SER A 35 8.20 11.15 3.13
N ILE A 36 9.14 11.14 2.18
CA ILE A 36 10.56 10.91 2.44
C ILE A 36 11.10 11.96 3.43
N PRO A 37 11.77 11.55 4.52
CA PRO A 37 12.17 12.48 5.58
C PRO A 37 13.30 13.41 5.14
N ASP A 38 14.17 12.96 4.25
CA ASP A 38 15.25 13.70 3.62
C ASP A 38 15.28 13.41 2.12
N LYS A 39 15.49 14.44 1.29
CA LYS A 39 15.55 14.32 -0.17
C LYS A 39 16.84 13.67 -0.66
N GLU A 40 17.86 13.54 0.20
CA GLU A 40 19.09 12.79 -0.10
C GLU A 40 18.91 11.27 0.01
N ILE A 41 17.83 10.80 0.65
CA ILE A 41 17.55 9.37 0.74
C ILE A 41 17.12 8.87 -0.64
N GLU A 42 17.84 7.88 -1.14
CA GLU A 42 17.46 7.14 -2.33
C GLU A 42 16.65 5.90 -1.94
N PHE A 43 15.58 5.61 -2.67
CA PHE A 43 14.85 4.35 -2.54
C PHE A 43 14.43 3.81 -3.90
N VAL A 44 14.21 2.50 -3.95
CA VAL A 44 13.62 1.78 -5.08
C VAL A 44 12.44 0.98 -4.60
N ILE A 45 11.40 0.90 -5.43
CA ILE A 45 10.20 0.10 -5.17
C ILE A 45 9.90 -0.80 -6.36
N ASP A 46 9.86 -2.10 -6.11
CA ASP A 46 9.57 -3.12 -7.12
C ASP A 46 8.15 -3.68 -6.89
N GLY A 47 7.30 -3.61 -7.91
CA GLY A 47 5.91 -4.08 -7.85
C GLY A 47 5.77 -5.54 -8.28
N TYR A 48 4.96 -6.30 -7.53
CA TYR A 48 4.66 -7.70 -7.80
C TYR A 48 3.14 -7.92 -7.81
N ASP A 49 2.61 -8.36 -8.96
CA ASP A 49 1.20 -8.69 -9.11
C ASP A 49 0.91 -10.05 -8.46
N VAL A 50 0.37 -10.00 -7.26
CA VAL A 50 0.09 -11.19 -6.45
C VAL A 50 -1.24 -11.85 -6.87
N VAL A 51 -2.18 -11.09 -7.41
CA VAL A 51 -3.53 -11.57 -7.71
C VAL A 51 -3.58 -12.34 -9.02
N HIS A 52 -3.12 -11.74 -10.11
CA HIS A 52 -3.29 -12.27 -11.46
C HIS A 52 -2.09 -13.09 -11.92
N LYS A 53 -0.88 -12.59 -11.64
CA LYS A 53 0.36 -13.28 -12.04
C LYS A 53 0.92 -14.19 -10.95
N GLN A 54 0.50 -13.98 -9.70
CA GLN A 54 1.08 -14.62 -8.52
C GLN A 54 2.61 -14.51 -8.50
N GLU A 55 3.09 -13.32 -8.84
CA GLU A 55 4.49 -12.95 -8.81
C GLU A 55 4.87 -12.48 -7.40
N TYR A 56 6.09 -12.80 -6.99
CA TYR A 56 6.64 -12.45 -5.68
C TYR A 56 8.13 -12.15 -5.86
N PRO A 57 8.76 -11.42 -4.92
CA PRO A 57 10.20 -11.27 -4.86
C PRO A 57 10.96 -12.59 -5.04
N PRO A 58 12.02 -12.61 -5.87
CA PRO A 58 12.92 -13.75 -5.94
C PRO A 58 13.50 -14.10 -4.56
N ALA A 59 13.76 -15.39 -4.33
CA ALA A 59 14.19 -15.89 -3.02
C ALA A 59 15.50 -15.25 -2.52
N ASP A 60 16.40 -14.90 -3.43
CA ASP A 60 17.70 -14.26 -3.21
C ASP A 60 17.63 -12.72 -3.15
N SER A 61 16.46 -12.12 -3.39
CA SER A 61 16.30 -10.67 -3.31
C SER A 61 16.21 -10.19 -1.87
N GLU A 62 17.01 -9.18 -1.53
CA GLU A 62 16.99 -8.52 -0.22
C GLU A 62 16.22 -7.19 -0.31
N TYR A 63 15.25 -7.03 0.59
CA TYR A 63 14.42 -5.84 0.71
C TYR A 63 14.39 -5.39 2.17
N ASP A 64 14.47 -4.08 2.39
CA ASP A 64 14.34 -3.48 3.72
C ASP A 64 12.89 -3.56 4.22
N ALA A 65 11.94 -3.49 3.29
CA ALA A 65 10.53 -3.71 3.59
C ALA A 65 9.75 -4.35 2.44
N VAL A 66 8.72 -5.12 2.83
CA VAL A 66 7.68 -5.66 1.97
C VAL A 66 6.36 -5.00 2.37
N VAL A 67 5.81 -4.22 1.45
CA VAL A 67 4.56 -3.47 1.58
C VAL A 67 3.46 -4.25 0.88
N ILE A 68 2.31 -4.39 1.52
CA ILE A 68 1.16 -5.14 1.01
C ILE A 68 0.00 -4.16 0.82
N THR A 69 -0.53 -4.06 -0.40
CA THR A 69 -1.69 -3.21 -0.67
C THR A 69 -2.97 -3.83 -0.09
N GLY A 70 -4.01 -3.01 0.07
CA GLY A 70 -5.36 -3.51 0.31
C GLY A 70 -5.93 -4.27 -0.90
N SER A 71 -7.04 -4.97 -0.67
CA SER A 71 -7.85 -5.60 -1.71
C SER A 71 -9.33 -5.60 -1.32
N ALA A 72 -10.22 -5.75 -2.30
CA ALA A 72 -11.65 -5.98 -2.04
C ALA A 72 -11.96 -7.38 -1.47
N ALA A 73 -11.05 -8.35 -1.62
CA ALA A 73 -11.21 -9.71 -1.10
C ALA A 73 -10.96 -9.79 0.42
N ALA A 74 -11.61 -10.74 1.09
CA ALA A 74 -11.37 -10.97 2.49
C ALA A 74 -10.16 -11.89 2.68
N ALA A 75 -9.28 -11.56 3.63
CA ALA A 75 -8.10 -12.39 3.94
C ALA A 75 -8.43 -13.82 4.43
N TYR A 76 -9.70 -14.11 4.70
CA TYR A 76 -10.22 -15.42 5.11
C TYR A 76 -10.82 -16.23 3.95
N ASP A 77 -10.92 -15.64 2.76
CA ASP A 77 -11.45 -16.34 1.60
C ASP A 77 -10.46 -17.44 1.16
N ASP A 78 -10.98 -18.62 0.88
CA ASP A 78 -10.19 -19.75 0.39
C ASP A 78 -9.98 -19.65 -1.14
N ILE A 79 -9.26 -18.60 -1.54
CA ILE A 79 -8.91 -18.35 -2.95
C ILE A 79 -7.40 -18.49 -3.17
N PRO A 80 -6.95 -19.06 -4.31
CA PRO A 80 -5.56 -19.51 -4.48
C PRO A 80 -4.49 -18.44 -4.24
N TRP A 81 -4.74 -17.19 -4.64
CA TRP A 81 -3.75 -16.13 -4.47
C TRP A 81 -3.64 -15.68 -3.00
N ILE A 82 -4.72 -15.72 -2.22
CA ILE A 82 -4.72 -15.36 -0.79
C ILE A 82 -3.94 -16.41 0.00
N THR A 83 -4.23 -17.70 -0.22
CA THR A 83 -3.53 -18.79 0.47
C THR A 83 -2.04 -18.79 0.14
N ARG A 84 -1.67 -18.48 -1.12
CA ARG A 84 -0.28 -18.29 -1.52
C ARG A 84 0.37 -17.06 -0.88
N LEU A 85 -0.32 -15.92 -0.82
CA LEU A 85 0.17 -14.72 -0.15
C LEU A 85 0.45 -14.99 1.33
N ILE A 86 -0.48 -15.65 2.04
CA ILE A 86 -0.30 -16.04 3.44
C ILE A 86 0.94 -16.95 3.60
N SER A 87 1.11 -17.93 2.71
CA SER A 87 2.27 -18.82 2.72
C SER A 87 3.59 -18.07 2.49
N TYR A 88 3.61 -17.14 1.53
CA TYR A 88 4.77 -16.29 1.25
C TYR A 88 5.14 -15.42 2.46
N ILE A 89 4.17 -14.71 3.04
CA ILE A 89 4.40 -13.83 4.20
C ILE A 89 4.87 -14.63 5.43
N ASN A 90 4.31 -15.81 5.66
CA ASN A 90 4.75 -16.71 6.74
C ASN A 90 6.21 -17.15 6.55
N THR A 91 6.58 -17.48 5.32
CA THR A 91 7.96 -17.86 4.97
C THR A 91 8.91 -16.68 5.12
N LEU A 92 8.54 -15.50 4.61
CA LEU A 92 9.32 -14.28 4.71
C LEU A 92 9.60 -13.92 6.17
N ALA A 93 8.57 -13.93 7.03
CA ALA A 93 8.71 -13.60 8.45
C ALA A 93 9.68 -14.54 9.19
N LYS A 94 9.78 -15.81 8.76
CA LYS A 94 10.69 -16.80 9.36
C LYS A 94 12.12 -16.74 8.81
N THR A 95 12.26 -16.40 7.54
CA THR A 95 13.53 -16.52 6.81
C THR A 95 14.27 -15.20 6.65
N LYS A 96 13.57 -14.07 6.66
CA LYS A 96 14.12 -12.72 6.50
C LYS A 96 13.62 -11.78 7.61
N PRO A 97 13.93 -12.04 8.90
CA PRO A 97 13.40 -11.28 10.03
C PRO A 97 13.86 -9.81 10.08
N ALA A 98 14.88 -9.43 9.32
CA ALA A 98 15.33 -8.05 9.21
C ALA A 98 14.34 -7.19 8.40
N ALA A 99 13.74 -7.77 7.35
CA ALA A 99 12.79 -7.09 6.47
C ALA A 99 11.50 -6.75 7.22
N LYS A 100 10.99 -5.52 7.04
CA LYS A 100 9.72 -5.09 7.64
C LYS A 100 8.55 -5.53 6.78
N ILE A 101 7.48 -6.04 7.40
CA ILE A 101 6.25 -6.40 6.70
C ILE A 101 5.17 -5.39 7.07
N ILE A 102 4.66 -4.66 6.08
CA ILE A 102 3.78 -3.51 6.29
C ILE A 102 2.48 -3.71 5.51
N GLY A 103 1.37 -3.85 6.21
CA GLY A 103 0.04 -3.74 5.61
C GLY A 103 -0.37 -2.26 5.60
N HIS A 104 -0.71 -1.72 4.43
CA HIS A 104 -1.05 -0.31 4.29
C HIS A 104 -2.52 -0.14 3.88
N PRO A 105 -3.42 0.31 4.79
CA PRO A 105 -4.73 0.82 4.38
C PRO A 105 -4.58 2.21 3.74
N GLU A 106 -5.41 2.56 2.74
CA GLU A 106 -5.27 3.84 2.03
C GLU A 106 -5.54 5.07 2.93
N PHE A 107 -4.71 6.11 2.83
CA PHE A 107 -4.83 7.34 3.65
C PHE A 107 -5.04 8.66 2.86
N LEU A 108 -4.88 8.66 1.54
CA LEU A 108 -4.91 9.91 0.75
C LEU A 108 -6.35 10.34 0.42
N PRO A 109 -6.78 11.59 0.72
CA PRO A 109 -8.15 12.06 0.51
C PRO A 109 -8.68 11.91 -0.91
N ASN A 110 -7.85 12.17 -1.93
CA ASN A 110 -8.22 12.04 -3.34
C ASN A 110 -8.50 10.58 -3.73
N ILE A 111 -7.80 9.62 -3.14
CA ILE A 111 -8.03 8.19 -3.36
C ILE A 111 -9.26 7.73 -2.55
N VAL A 112 -9.36 8.14 -1.29
CA VAL A 112 -10.48 7.80 -0.41
C VAL A 112 -11.82 8.26 -0.97
N ASN A 113 -11.88 9.46 -1.54
CA ASN A 113 -13.10 9.97 -2.19
C ASN A 113 -13.58 9.05 -3.33
N LYS A 114 -12.65 8.55 -4.16
CA LYS A 114 -12.99 7.63 -5.25
C LYS A 114 -13.43 6.26 -4.74
N ILE A 115 -12.86 5.79 -3.63
CA ILE A 115 -13.33 4.55 -2.97
C ILE A 115 -14.76 4.75 -2.44
N ILE A 116 -15.07 5.91 -1.85
CA ILE A 116 -16.43 6.26 -1.40
C ILE A 116 -17.40 6.29 -2.60
N ASP A 117 -17.00 6.88 -3.73
CA ASP A 117 -17.81 6.90 -4.96
C ASP A 117 -18.18 5.49 -5.40
N VAL A 118 -17.17 4.64 -5.54
CA VAL A 118 -17.35 3.26 -6.02
C VAL A 118 -18.21 2.47 -5.05
N ARG A 119 -17.89 2.47 -3.75
CA ARG A 119 -18.63 1.69 -2.73
C ARG A 119 -20.05 2.19 -2.52
N GLY A 120 -20.29 3.49 -2.65
CA GLY A 120 -21.65 4.06 -2.65
C GLY A 120 -22.46 3.60 -3.85
N SER A 121 -21.85 3.64 -5.05
CA SER A 121 -22.53 3.23 -6.30
C SER A 121 -22.80 1.72 -6.39
N SER A 122 -21.98 0.88 -5.76
CA SER A 122 -22.15 -0.58 -5.73
C SER A 122 -23.14 -1.05 -4.65
N GLY A 123 -23.69 -0.13 -3.84
CA GLY A 123 -24.52 -0.48 -2.69
C GLY A 123 -23.73 -1.11 -1.53
N SER A 124 -22.41 -1.14 -1.59
CA SER A 124 -21.52 -1.62 -0.52
C SER A 124 -21.36 -0.61 0.62
N MET A 125 -21.93 0.59 0.48
CA MET A 125 -21.94 1.66 1.48
C MET A 125 -23.28 2.41 1.39
N ASP A 126 -23.94 2.64 2.53
CA ASP A 126 -25.20 3.37 2.56
C ASP A 126 -25.00 4.89 2.34
N ALA A 127 -26.08 5.57 1.94
CA ALA A 127 -26.04 7.00 1.58
C ALA A 127 -25.54 7.89 2.73
N GLY A 128 -25.89 7.59 3.99
CA GLY A 128 -25.45 8.35 5.15
C GLY A 128 -23.94 8.18 5.39
N THR A 129 -23.43 6.96 5.21
CA THR A 129 -21.99 6.69 5.28
C THR A 129 -21.23 7.40 4.16
N VAL A 130 -21.77 7.41 2.93
CA VAL A 130 -21.18 8.13 1.79
C VAL A 130 -21.10 9.63 2.06
N GLU A 131 -22.22 10.25 2.43
CA GLU A 131 -22.30 11.69 2.72
C GLU A 131 -21.35 12.07 3.86
N GLY A 132 -21.41 11.33 4.97
CA GLY A 132 -20.52 11.54 6.10
C GLY A 132 -19.05 11.35 5.74
N GLY A 133 -18.73 10.37 4.89
CA GLY A 133 -17.38 10.13 4.37
C GLY A 133 -16.85 11.35 3.61
N ARG A 134 -17.62 11.87 2.65
CA ARG A 134 -17.25 13.06 1.87
C ARG A 134 -17.04 14.29 2.74
N ALA A 135 -17.94 14.53 3.68
CA ALA A 135 -17.85 15.67 4.59
C ALA A 135 -16.57 15.62 5.46
N ARG A 136 -16.03 14.42 5.73
CA ARG A 136 -14.79 14.25 6.49
C ARG A 136 -13.54 14.19 5.61
N ALA A 137 -13.65 13.80 4.35
CA ALA A 137 -12.51 13.66 3.44
C ALA A 137 -11.78 14.99 3.16
N ILE A 138 -12.42 16.14 3.42
CA ILE A 138 -11.78 17.46 3.30
C ILE A 138 -10.94 17.84 4.52
N ARG A 139 -11.02 17.08 5.61
CA ARG A 139 -10.25 17.37 6.82
C ARG A 139 -8.76 17.10 6.54
N PRO A 140 -7.85 17.85 7.17
CA PRO A 140 -6.43 17.51 7.14
C PRO A 140 -6.23 16.04 7.54
N ASP A 141 -5.40 15.34 6.77
CA ASP A 141 -5.00 13.97 7.04
C ASP A 141 -3.51 13.87 7.35
N ASP A 142 -3.14 12.78 8.02
CA ASP A 142 -1.79 12.51 8.48
C ASP A 142 -0.98 11.62 7.51
N GLY A 143 -1.51 11.37 6.30
CA GLY A 143 -1.03 10.35 5.36
C GLY A 143 0.45 10.49 5.03
N THR A 144 0.84 11.51 4.27
CA THR A 144 2.26 11.75 3.94
C THR A 144 3.04 12.39 5.09
N GLY A 145 2.35 13.11 5.97
CA GLY A 145 2.93 13.87 7.07
C GLY A 145 3.45 12.99 8.22
N ILE A 146 2.55 12.49 9.06
CA ILE A 146 2.93 11.75 10.29
C ILE A 146 3.07 10.26 9.98
N ILE A 147 2.13 9.68 9.25
CA ILE A 147 2.08 8.23 8.97
C ILE A 147 3.23 7.86 8.05
N GLY A 148 3.40 8.55 6.91
CA GLY A 148 4.48 8.30 5.96
C GLY A 148 5.87 8.39 6.61
N ARG A 149 6.13 9.45 7.39
CA ARG A 149 7.39 9.57 8.15
C ARG A 149 7.57 8.46 9.19
N THR A 150 6.49 8.01 9.82
CA THR A 150 6.54 6.89 10.77
C THR A 150 6.87 5.58 10.07
N ILE A 151 6.32 5.35 8.88
CA ILE A 151 6.66 4.19 8.04
C ILE A 151 8.16 4.19 7.72
N TRP A 152 8.74 5.32 7.31
CA TRP A 152 10.19 5.42 7.09
C TRP A 152 11.01 5.06 8.34
N LYS A 153 10.61 5.53 9.52
CA LYS A 153 11.25 5.16 10.79
C LYS A 153 11.16 3.65 11.08
N VAL A 154 10.01 3.03 10.80
CA VAL A 154 9.84 1.56 10.95
C VAL A 154 10.81 0.80 10.04
N ILE A 155 11.04 1.31 8.83
CA ILE A 155 11.99 0.77 7.85
C ILE A 155 13.46 0.99 8.28
N GLY A 156 13.69 1.78 9.32
CA GLY A 156 15.03 2.10 9.84
C GLY A 156 15.65 3.35 9.21
N VAL A 157 14.83 4.17 8.54
CA VAL A 157 15.24 5.43 7.92
C VAL A 157 14.88 6.57 8.88
N GLU A 158 15.90 7.21 9.45
CA GLU A 158 15.73 8.35 10.35
C GLU A 158 15.94 9.67 9.62
N SER A 159 15.21 10.71 10.07
CA SER A 159 15.49 12.09 9.70
C SER A 159 16.84 12.49 10.28
N THR A 160 17.72 13.10 9.49
CA THR A 160 19.01 13.61 10.00
C THR A 160 18.86 14.94 10.77
N THR A 161 17.63 15.35 11.07
CA THR A 161 17.30 16.52 11.90
C THR A 161 16.08 16.27 12.77
#